data_AF-A0A1N7MWJ7-F1
#
_entry.id   AF-A0A1N7MWJ7-F1
#
_cell.length_a   1.000
_cell.length_b   1.000
_cell.length_c   1.000
_cell.angle_alpha   90.00
_cell.angle_beta   90.00
_cell.angle_gamma   90.00
#
_symmetry.space_group_name_H-M   'P 1'
#
loop_
_entity.id
_entity.type
_entity.pdbx_description
1 polymer ?
#
loop_
_entity_poly.entity_id
_entity_poly.type
_entity_poly.pdbx_seq_one_letter_code
_entity_poly.pdbx_strand_id
1 'polypeptide(L)'
;MRYVFAFSLALLALPALAEETPLPKLGPNAVPITLDHAYLTEAPAPDFWAFFPFVKPQFTSSACGVASITAAVTGLAGLPPNAEDTVIRQPELLEKVGDAHWSEISAEEGDGIKFDELSLYAGKAAEALGLKITIDSFHPGAPGAMPEPEALAELRARLAANEASADDVTMVYFNQGVVTGDWDGPHVSLVGAYDASRDRVLILEVDQEWYVPYWTPVPVLLTAITRPAPEDQGVLAGQTGGLVRLSR
;
A
#
# COMPACT_ATOMS: atom_id res chain seq x y z
N MET A 1 46.69 -36.25 60.52
CA MET A 1 45.45 -35.60 60.07
C MET A 1 45.75 -34.85 58.77
N ARG A 2 45.30 -35.37 57.62
CA ARG A 2 45.44 -34.75 56.31
C ARG A 2 44.03 -34.61 55.74
N TYR A 3 43.54 -33.39 55.58
CA TYR A 3 42.28 -33.10 54.88
C TYR A 3 42.61 -32.85 53.41
N VAL A 4 42.06 -33.68 52.52
CA VAL A 4 42.07 -33.44 51.07
C VAL A 4 40.77 -32.73 50.74
N PHE A 5 40.85 -31.47 50.31
CA PHE A 5 39.74 -30.72 49.74
C PHE A 5 39.62 -31.08 48.26
N ALA A 6 38.53 -31.72 47.86
CA ALA A 6 38.15 -31.87 46.47
C ALA A 6 37.34 -30.63 46.05
N PHE A 7 37.90 -29.83 45.14
CA PHE A 7 37.18 -28.72 44.49
C PHE A 7 36.46 -29.28 43.27
N SER A 8 35.14 -29.37 43.32
CA SER A 8 34.30 -29.68 42.16
C SER A 8 34.15 -28.41 41.32
N LEU A 9 34.73 -28.42 40.12
CA LEU A 9 34.58 -27.36 39.13
C LEU A 9 33.20 -27.51 38.46
N ALA A 10 32.23 -26.70 38.88
CA ALA A 10 30.94 -26.61 38.20
C ALA A 10 31.10 -25.76 36.93
N LEU A 11 31.09 -26.39 35.75
CA LEU A 11 30.95 -25.66 34.48
C LEU A 11 29.53 -25.08 34.42
N LEU A 12 29.43 -23.76 34.55
CA LEU A 12 28.23 -23.01 34.19
C LEU A 12 28.12 -22.96 32.67
N ALA A 13 27.29 -23.83 32.09
CA ALA A 13 26.85 -23.68 30.71
C ALA A 13 25.90 -22.46 30.63
N LEU A 14 26.43 -21.34 30.15
CA LEU A 14 25.59 -20.21 29.76
C LEU A 14 24.76 -20.64 28.52
N PRO A 15 23.44 -20.41 28.49
CA PRO A 15 22.67 -20.63 27.29
C PRO A 15 23.20 -19.68 26.22
N ALA A 16 23.59 -20.23 25.07
CA ALA A 16 23.82 -19.43 23.88
C ALA A 16 22.49 -18.73 23.56
N LEU A 17 22.45 -17.40 23.73
CA LEU A 17 21.38 -16.59 23.15
C LEU A 17 21.45 -16.83 21.64
N ALA A 18 20.43 -17.50 21.10
CA ALA A 18 20.29 -17.62 19.67
C ALA A 18 20.20 -16.19 19.11
N GLU A 19 21.17 -15.82 18.29
CA GLU A 19 21.13 -14.58 17.52
C GLU A 19 19.92 -14.71 16.57
N GLU A 20 18.88 -13.90 16.80
CA GLU A 20 17.74 -13.86 15.89
C GLU A 20 18.26 -13.48 14.51
N THR A 21 18.10 -14.40 13.56
CA THR A 21 18.53 -14.16 12.18
C THR A 21 17.76 -12.95 11.66
N PRO A 22 18.43 -11.89 11.16
CA PRO A 22 17.76 -10.72 10.64
C PRO A 22 16.73 -11.13 9.56
N LEU A 23 15.51 -10.64 9.71
CA LEU A 23 14.46 -10.87 8.71
C LEU A 23 14.79 -10.10 7.41
N PRO A 24 14.45 -10.66 6.24
CA PRO A 24 14.56 -9.92 4.99
C PRO A 24 13.59 -8.74 4.97
N LYS A 25 13.95 -7.64 4.30
CA LYS A 25 13.09 -6.44 4.22
C LYS A 25 11.74 -6.72 3.52
N LEU A 26 11.77 -7.54 2.47
CA LEU A 26 10.57 -8.08 1.83
C LEU A 26 10.50 -9.57 2.12
N GLY A 27 9.42 -10.00 2.75
CA GLY A 27 9.10 -11.39 3.01
C GLY A 27 8.77 -12.18 1.74
N PRO A 28 8.45 -13.47 1.88
CA PRO A 28 8.29 -14.38 0.74
C PRO A 28 7.11 -14.02 -0.19
N ASN A 29 6.19 -13.17 0.27
CA ASN A 29 5.01 -12.75 -0.48
C ASN A 29 5.24 -11.47 -1.30
N ALA A 30 6.43 -10.87 -1.24
CA ALA A 30 6.75 -9.64 -1.95
C ALA A 30 8.05 -9.79 -2.74
N VAL A 31 7.98 -9.66 -4.07
CA VAL A 31 9.14 -9.69 -4.95
C VAL A 31 9.38 -8.28 -5.51
N PRO A 32 10.50 -7.62 -5.19
CA PRO A 32 10.75 -6.27 -5.66
C PRO A 32 10.86 -6.22 -7.18
N ILE A 33 10.35 -5.14 -7.77
CA ILE A 33 10.36 -4.87 -9.22
C ILE A 33 11.78 -4.91 -9.82
N THR A 34 12.80 -4.59 -9.02
CA THR A 34 14.21 -4.62 -9.43
C THR A 34 14.72 -6.05 -9.69
N LEU A 35 14.07 -7.06 -9.09
CA LEU A 35 14.38 -8.48 -9.32
C LEU A 35 13.45 -9.11 -10.35
N ASP A 36 12.19 -8.66 -10.45
CA ASP A 36 11.22 -9.15 -11.42
C ASP A 36 10.51 -8.00 -12.15
N HIS A 37 11.07 -7.62 -13.29
CA HIS A 37 10.55 -6.59 -14.20
C HIS A 37 10.06 -7.16 -15.54
N ALA A 38 10.03 -8.49 -15.69
CA ALA A 38 9.77 -9.13 -16.99
C ALA A 38 8.41 -8.71 -17.56
N TYR A 39 7.36 -8.66 -16.72
CA TYR A 39 6.04 -8.22 -17.16
C TYR A 39 6.07 -6.81 -17.75
N LEU A 40 6.82 -5.88 -17.16
CA LEU A 40 6.89 -4.49 -17.63
C LEU A 40 7.69 -4.32 -18.91
N THR A 41 8.56 -5.29 -19.24
CA THR A 41 9.31 -5.31 -20.50
C THR A 41 8.60 -6.08 -21.62
N GLU A 42 7.65 -6.94 -21.28
CA GLU A 42 7.01 -7.88 -22.21
C GLU A 42 5.51 -7.58 -22.44
N ALA A 43 4.84 -6.92 -21.50
CA ALA A 43 3.43 -6.56 -21.56
C ALA A 43 3.25 -5.02 -21.63
N PRO A 44 2.07 -4.52 -22.04
CA PRO A 44 1.81 -3.09 -22.13
C PRO A 44 1.92 -2.34 -20.79
N ALA A 45 1.40 -2.91 -19.70
CA ALA A 45 1.40 -2.30 -18.36
C ALA A 45 0.96 -0.81 -18.36
N PRO A 46 -0.25 -0.50 -18.87
CA PRO A 46 -0.65 0.88 -19.14
C PRO A 46 -0.63 1.76 -17.88
N ASP A 47 -1.14 1.25 -16.75
CA ASP A 47 -1.13 1.95 -15.48
C ASP A 47 0.28 2.22 -14.96
N PHE A 48 1.19 1.25 -15.10
CA PHE A 48 2.58 1.43 -14.68
C PHE A 48 3.17 2.67 -15.36
N TRP A 49 3.06 2.75 -16.68
CA TRP A 49 3.66 3.86 -17.43
C TRP A 49 2.94 5.19 -17.21
N ALA A 50 1.63 5.17 -16.96
CA ALA A 50 0.85 6.37 -16.71
C ALA A 50 1.08 6.93 -15.29
N PHE A 51 1.17 6.08 -14.27
CA PHE A 51 1.13 6.52 -12.87
C PHE A 51 2.48 6.48 -12.16
N PHE A 52 3.39 5.57 -12.50
CA PHE A 52 4.71 5.45 -11.84
C PHE A 52 5.49 6.79 -11.75
N PRO A 53 5.52 7.66 -12.79
CA PRO A 53 6.24 8.94 -12.70
C PRO A 53 5.71 9.88 -11.61
N PHE A 54 4.45 9.74 -11.20
CA PHE A 54 3.75 10.59 -10.24
C PHE A 54 3.76 10.01 -8.82
N VAL A 55 4.15 8.75 -8.64
CA VAL A 55 4.34 8.15 -7.33
C VAL A 55 5.57 8.77 -6.66
N LYS A 56 5.39 9.30 -5.45
CA LYS A 56 6.42 9.94 -4.62
C LYS A 56 6.36 9.37 -3.21
N PRO A 57 7.48 9.40 -2.45
CA PRO A 57 7.47 9.04 -1.04
C PRO A 57 6.40 9.82 -0.27
N GLN A 58 5.66 9.17 0.62
CA GLN A 58 4.82 9.86 1.60
C GLN A 58 5.68 10.82 2.42
N PHE A 59 5.15 12.02 2.70
CA PHE A 59 5.94 13.09 3.34
C PHE A 59 5.92 13.05 4.88
N THR A 60 5.07 12.21 5.48
CA THR A 60 5.00 11.90 6.91
C THR A 60 4.76 10.41 7.10
N SER A 61 4.89 9.90 8.32
CA SER A 61 4.53 8.52 8.67
C SER A 61 3.04 8.17 8.46
N SER A 62 2.15 9.16 8.35
CA SER A 62 0.69 8.96 8.24
C SER A 62 0.09 9.46 6.92
N ALA A 63 0.93 9.85 5.96
CA ALA A 63 0.51 10.45 4.68
C ALA A 63 0.38 9.46 3.51
N CYS A 64 0.35 8.13 3.73
CA CYS A 64 0.23 7.14 2.65
C CYS A 64 -1.02 7.38 1.76
N GLY A 65 -2.14 7.78 2.38
CA GLY A 65 -3.36 8.18 1.68
C GLY A 65 -3.17 9.43 0.81
N VAL A 66 -2.49 10.46 1.32
CA VAL A 66 -2.20 11.70 0.57
C VAL A 66 -1.29 11.40 -0.61
N ALA A 67 -0.23 10.63 -0.40
CA ALA A 67 0.70 10.23 -1.43
C ALA A 67 0.01 9.48 -2.57
N SER A 68 -0.82 8.50 -2.21
CA SER A 68 -1.57 7.68 -3.16
C SER A 68 -2.60 8.50 -3.93
N ILE A 69 -3.42 9.29 -3.23
CA ILE A 69 -4.42 10.15 -3.88
C ILE A 69 -3.73 11.16 -4.80
N THR A 70 -2.63 11.78 -4.37
CA THR A 70 -1.87 12.72 -5.20
C THR A 70 -1.37 12.06 -6.47
N ALA A 71 -0.73 10.89 -6.37
CA ALA A 71 -0.24 10.16 -7.54
C ALA A 71 -1.39 9.78 -8.49
N ALA A 72 -2.51 9.31 -7.96
CA ALA A 72 -3.69 8.92 -8.74
C ALA A 72 -4.29 10.11 -9.52
N VAL A 73 -4.64 11.20 -8.83
CA VAL A 73 -5.28 12.36 -9.49
C VAL A 73 -4.33 13.08 -10.43
N THR A 74 -3.03 13.11 -10.10
CA THR A 74 -2.01 13.73 -10.95
C THR A 74 -1.75 12.90 -12.20
N GLY A 75 -1.69 11.57 -12.07
CA GLY A 75 -1.55 10.68 -13.24
C GLY A 75 -2.75 10.77 -14.17
N LEU A 76 -3.97 10.88 -13.64
CA LEU A 76 -5.18 11.10 -14.43
C LEU A 76 -5.20 12.47 -15.13
N ALA A 77 -4.66 13.51 -14.47
CA ALA A 77 -4.50 14.84 -15.06
C ALA A 77 -3.39 14.86 -16.13
N GLY A 78 -2.35 14.03 -15.98
CA GLY A 78 -1.19 13.97 -16.84
C GLY A 78 -0.19 15.10 -16.61
N LEU A 79 0.82 15.16 -17.48
CA LEU A 79 1.81 16.25 -17.46
C LEU A 79 1.13 17.58 -17.88
N PRO A 80 1.30 18.67 -17.11
CA PRO A 80 0.82 19.98 -17.52
C PRO A 80 1.38 20.41 -18.89
N PRO A 81 0.61 21.14 -19.70
CA PRO A 81 1.00 21.46 -21.07
C PRO A 81 2.09 22.54 -21.17
N ASN A 82 2.22 23.42 -20.17
CA ASN A 82 3.16 24.54 -20.19
C ASN A 82 4.36 24.28 -19.27
N ALA A 83 5.51 24.89 -19.59
CA ALA A 83 6.76 24.64 -18.87
C ALA A 83 6.79 25.28 -17.47
N GLU A 84 5.99 26.31 -17.26
CA GLU A 84 5.80 27.00 -15.99
C GLU A 84 4.83 26.29 -15.04
N ASP A 85 4.00 25.39 -15.56
CA ASP A 85 3.01 24.66 -14.78
C ASP A 85 3.67 23.45 -14.10
N THR A 86 3.58 23.38 -12.78
CA THR A 86 4.15 22.29 -12.01
C THR A 86 3.19 21.13 -11.88
N VAL A 87 3.75 19.91 -11.83
CA VAL A 87 3.05 18.72 -11.35
C VAL A 87 2.73 18.91 -9.86
N ILE A 88 1.48 18.72 -9.45
CA ILE A 88 1.04 18.99 -8.07
C ILE A 88 1.74 18.07 -7.07
N ARG A 89 2.14 18.63 -5.92
CA ARG A 89 2.78 17.91 -4.82
C ARG A 89 1.81 17.63 -3.68
N GLN A 90 2.14 16.67 -2.83
CA GLN A 90 1.28 16.22 -1.73
C GLN A 90 0.82 17.37 -0.79
N PRO A 91 1.70 18.26 -0.29
CA PRO A 91 1.25 19.38 0.55
C PRO A 91 0.38 20.40 -0.21
N GLU A 92 0.67 20.63 -1.49
CA GLU A 92 -0.12 21.53 -2.34
C GLU A 92 -1.52 20.96 -2.58
N LEU A 93 -1.66 19.64 -2.75
CA LEU A 93 -2.97 19.00 -2.86
C LEU A 93 -3.79 19.17 -1.57
N LEU A 94 -3.18 18.92 -0.40
CA LEU A 94 -3.85 19.12 0.89
C LEU A 94 -4.32 20.56 1.06
N GLU A 95 -3.46 21.54 0.76
CA GLU A 95 -3.82 22.96 0.81
C GLU A 95 -4.97 23.29 -0.15
N LYS A 96 -4.93 22.77 -1.37
CA LYS A 96 -5.95 23.00 -2.39
C LYS A 96 -7.30 22.38 -2.04
N VAL A 97 -7.29 21.22 -1.40
CA VAL A 97 -8.50 20.58 -0.88
C VAL A 97 -9.03 21.31 0.35
N GLY A 98 -8.14 21.85 1.19
CA GLY A 98 -8.51 22.72 2.30
C GLY A 98 -9.29 22.02 3.42
N ASP A 99 -9.16 20.70 3.54
CA ASP A 99 -9.81 19.92 4.59
C ASP A 99 -8.90 19.83 5.83
N ALA A 100 -9.36 20.46 6.92
CA ALA A 100 -8.59 20.52 8.17
C ALA A 100 -8.43 19.14 8.83
N HIS A 101 -9.46 18.29 8.79
CA HIS A 101 -9.42 16.95 9.37
C HIS A 101 -8.44 16.07 8.59
N TRP A 102 -8.50 16.11 7.25
CA TRP A 102 -7.54 15.36 6.44
C TRP A 102 -6.09 15.79 6.67
N SER A 103 -5.87 17.10 6.82
CA SER A 103 -4.56 17.67 7.10
C SER A 103 -4.04 17.23 8.48
N GLU A 104 -4.92 17.17 9.49
CA GLU A 104 -4.59 16.73 10.86
C GLU A 104 -4.20 15.25 10.89
N ILE A 105 -5.03 14.37 10.34
CA ILE A 105 -4.78 12.92 10.39
C ILE A 105 -3.62 12.47 9.49
N SER A 106 -3.22 13.29 8.52
CA SER A 106 -2.06 13.03 7.65
C SER A 106 -0.77 13.67 8.15
N ALA A 107 -0.80 14.43 9.24
CA ALA A 107 0.40 14.98 9.85
C ALA A 107 1.30 13.88 10.42
N GLU A 108 2.51 14.24 10.84
CA GLU A 108 3.40 13.31 11.53
C GLU A 108 2.72 12.77 12.80
N GLU A 109 2.80 11.45 13.02
CA GLU A 109 2.09 10.75 14.11
C GLU A 109 0.55 10.86 14.05
N GLY A 110 -0.01 11.30 12.92
CA GLY A 110 -1.45 11.32 12.70
C GLY A 110 -2.04 9.92 12.57
N ASP A 111 -3.36 9.81 12.68
CA ASP A 111 -4.06 8.52 12.62
C ASP A 111 -4.04 7.87 11.22
N GLY A 112 -3.73 8.63 10.17
CA GLY A 112 -3.97 8.19 8.79
C GLY A 112 -5.47 8.20 8.45
N ILE A 113 -5.84 7.49 7.38
CA ILE A 113 -7.22 7.49 6.86
C ILE A 113 -7.85 6.11 7.01
N LYS A 114 -9.18 6.06 7.14
CA LYS A 114 -9.99 4.84 6.98
C LYS A 114 -10.25 4.54 5.50
N PHE A 115 -10.73 3.33 5.22
CA PHE A 115 -11.09 2.93 3.84
C PHE A 115 -12.12 3.86 3.19
N ASP A 116 -13.21 4.18 3.90
CA ASP A 116 -14.25 5.09 3.37
C ASP A 116 -13.71 6.51 3.13
N GLU A 117 -12.76 6.94 3.96
CA GLU A 117 -12.10 8.23 3.82
C GLU A 117 -11.18 8.29 2.60
N LEU A 118 -10.60 7.17 2.15
CA LEU A 118 -9.84 7.09 0.89
C LEU A 118 -10.70 7.52 -0.30
N SER A 119 -11.93 7.01 -0.41
CA SER A 119 -12.87 7.39 -1.47
C SER A 119 -13.32 8.84 -1.33
N LEU A 120 -13.60 9.28 -0.10
CA LEU A 120 -14.00 10.66 0.19
C LEU A 120 -12.93 11.68 -0.23
N TYR A 121 -11.69 11.48 0.18
CA TYR A 121 -10.60 12.41 -0.10
C TYR A 121 -10.13 12.33 -1.56
N ALA A 122 -10.20 11.16 -2.20
CA ALA A 122 -10.02 11.04 -3.65
C ALA A 122 -11.04 11.91 -4.43
N GLY A 123 -12.31 11.88 -4.01
CA GLY A 123 -13.36 12.72 -4.59
C GLY A 123 -13.10 14.21 -4.39
N LYS A 124 -12.77 14.63 -3.17
CA LYS A 124 -12.42 16.03 -2.88
C LYS A 124 -11.20 16.51 -3.66
N ALA A 125 -10.16 15.68 -3.77
CA ALA A 125 -8.96 15.98 -4.55
C ALA A 125 -9.29 16.16 -6.04
N ALA A 126 -10.09 15.26 -6.62
CA ALA A 126 -10.50 15.37 -8.01
C ALA A 126 -11.35 16.62 -8.28
N GLU A 127 -12.31 16.93 -7.40
CA GLU A 127 -13.11 18.16 -7.47
C GLU A 127 -12.22 19.41 -7.37
N ALA A 128 -11.30 19.44 -6.40
CA ALA A 128 -10.37 20.55 -6.23
C ALA A 128 -9.52 20.77 -7.49
N LEU A 129 -9.16 19.70 -8.22
CA LEU A 129 -8.42 19.77 -9.48
C LEU A 129 -9.29 19.97 -10.73
N GLY A 130 -10.62 20.01 -10.59
CA GLY A 130 -11.54 20.12 -11.72
C GLY A 130 -11.60 18.87 -12.60
N LEU A 131 -11.15 17.72 -12.09
CA LEU A 131 -11.21 16.45 -12.79
C LEU A 131 -12.63 15.89 -12.75
N LYS A 132 -13.14 15.47 -13.90
CA LYS A 132 -14.39 14.71 -13.99
C LYS A 132 -14.04 13.25 -13.89
N ILE A 133 -14.29 12.66 -12.73
CA ILE A 133 -14.04 11.24 -12.49
C ILE A 133 -15.27 10.57 -11.90
N THR A 134 -15.34 9.27 -12.10
CA THR A 134 -16.18 8.36 -11.34
C THR A 134 -15.33 7.61 -10.32
N ILE A 135 -15.91 7.32 -9.16
CA ILE A 135 -15.26 6.56 -8.10
C ILE A 135 -16.08 5.29 -7.87
N ASP A 136 -15.40 4.16 -7.91
CA ASP A 136 -15.95 2.85 -7.61
C ASP A 136 -15.09 2.18 -6.53
N SER A 137 -15.72 1.47 -5.60
CA SER A 137 -15.02 0.85 -4.48
C SER A 137 -15.40 -0.62 -4.29
N PHE A 138 -14.42 -1.39 -3.82
CA PHE A 138 -14.58 -2.80 -3.48
C PHE A 138 -14.04 -3.05 -2.07
N HIS A 139 -14.93 -3.31 -1.12
CA HIS A 139 -14.60 -3.50 0.30
C HIS A 139 -15.01 -4.91 0.77
N PRO A 140 -14.23 -5.96 0.43
CA PRO A 140 -14.64 -7.34 0.72
C PRO A 140 -14.70 -7.67 2.22
N GLY A 141 -14.00 -6.91 3.05
CA GLY A 141 -13.99 -7.07 4.51
C GLY A 141 -15.05 -6.26 5.28
N ALA A 142 -15.97 -5.57 4.60
CA ALA A 142 -17.05 -4.81 5.24
C ALA A 142 -18.09 -5.75 5.90
N PRO A 143 -18.96 -5.24 6.80
CA PRO A 143 -20.11 -6.00 7.29
C PRO A 143 -20.96 -6.58 6.16
N GLY A 144 -21.25 -7.88 6.21
CA GLY A 144 -21.86 -8.60 5.08
C GLY A 144 -20.84 -9.07 4.04
N ALA A 145 -19.59 -9.29 4.48
CA ALA A 145 -18.45 -9.71 3.69
C ALA A 145 -18.80 -10.77 2.63
N MET A 146 -18.28 -10.54 1.44
CA MET A 146 -18.36 -11.48 0.33
C MET A 146 -17.57 -12.75 0.70
N PRO A 147 -18.09 -13.96 0.43
CA PRO A 147 -17.31 -15.16 0.72
C PRO A 147 -16.02 -15.17 -0.11
N GLU A 148 -14.97 -15.77 0.45
CA GLU A 148 -13.60 -15.64 -0.07
C GLU A 148 -13.44 -16.03 -1.55
N PRO A 149 -14.02 -17.13 -2.06
CA PRO A 149 -13.91 -17.48 -3.47
C PRO A 149 -14.52 -16.43 -4.41
N GLU A 150 -15.67 -15.88 -4.05
CA GLU A 150 -16.34 -14.81 -4.78
C GLU A 150 -15.54 -13.51 -4.70
N ALA A 151 -15.02 -13.18 -3.52
CA ALA A 151 -14.19 -11.99 -3.31
C ALA A 151 -12.88 -12.06 -4.12
N LEU A 152 -12.28 -13.24 -4.21
CA LEU A 152 -11.08 -13.47 -4.99
C LEU A 152 -11.36 -13.38 -6.49
N ALA A 153 -12.49 -13.92 -6.96
CA ALA A 153 -12.91 -13.80 -8.36
C ALA A 153 -13.18 -12.33 -8.74
N GLU A 154 -13.87 -11.59 -7.87
CA GLU A 154 -14.17 -10.17 -8.06
C GLU A 154 -12.89 -9.32 -8.04
N LEU A 155 -11.95 -9.60 -7.13
CA LEU A 155 -10.66 -8.94 -7.06
C LEU A 155 -9.88 -9.10 -8.38
N ARG A 156 -9.77 -10.33 -8.90
CA ARG A 156 -9.11 -10.58 -10.19
C ARG A 156 -9.82 -9.89 -11.35
N ALA A 157 -11.15 -9.87 -11.36
CA ALA A 157 -11.92 -9.22 -12.41
C ALA A 157 -11.67 -7.69 -12.42
N ARG A 158 -11.61 -7.07 -11.25
CA ARG A 158 -11.30 -5.64 -11.10
C ARG A 158 -9.89 -5.30 -11.51
N LEU A 159 -8.90 -6.08 -11.08
CA LEU A 159 -7.50 -5.93 -11.48
C LEU A 159 -7.32 -6.08 -12.99
N ALA A 160 -7.99 -7.06 -13.61
CA ALA A 160 -7.98 -7.24 -15.06
C ALA A 160 -8.64 -6.07 -15.81
N ALA A 161 -9.73 -5.52 -15.27
CA ALA A 161 -10.41 -4.38 -15.87
C ALA A 161 -9.59 -3.09 -15.78
N ASN A 162 -8.79 -2.93 -14.73
CA ASN A 162 -7.89 -1.80 -14.54
C ASN A 162 -6.65 -1.90 -15.46
N GLU A 163 -6.02 -3.07 -15.56
CA GLU A 163 -4.86 -3.32 -16.45
C GLU A 163 -5.17 -3.13 -17.95
N ALA A 164 -6.44 -3.02 -18.33
CA ALA A 164 -6.86 -2.92 -19.73
C ALA A 164 -6.54 -1.57 -20.38
N SER A 165 -6.36 -0.49 -19.59
CA SER A 165 -6.17 0.88 -20.11
C SER A 165 -5.38 1.74 -19.13
N ALA A 166 -5.12 3.00 -19.50
CA ALA A 166 -4.59 4.04 -18.60
C ALA A 166 -5.63 5.15 -18.33
N ASP A 167 -6.91 4.87 -18.60
CA ASP A 167 -8.00 5.84 -18.44
C ASP A 167 -8.53 5.88 -17.01
N ASP A 168 -8.09 4.93 -16.18
CA ASP A 168 -8.45 4.76 -14.79
C ASP A 168 -7.22 4.39 -13.96
N VAL A 169 -7.36 4.45 -12.63
CA VAL A 169 -6.32 4.05 -11.68
C VAL A 169 -6.97 3.39 -10.49
N THR A 170 -6.33 2.33 -9.98
CA THR A 170 -6.75 1.66 -8.75
C THR A 170 -5.78 1.96 -7.63
N MET A 171 -6.29 2.48 -6.52
CA MET A 171 -5.60 2.49 -5.24
C MET A 171 -6.04 1.29 -4.42
N VAL A 172 -5.13 0.75 -3.63
CA VAL A 172 -5.40 -0.35 -2.70
C VAL A 172 -5.11 0.07 -1.28
N TYR A 173 -6.08 -0.17 -0.41
CA TYR A 173 -5.94 -0.08 1.04
C TYR A 173 -5.77 -1.49 1.57
N PHE A 174 -4.66 -1.78 2.24
CA PHE A 174 -4.31 -3.13 2.67
C PHE A 174 -3.48 -3.12 3.94
N ASN A 175 -3.42 -4.26 4.62
CA ASN A 175 -2.44 -4.45 5.69
C ASN A 175 -1.05 -4.76 5.09
N GLN A 176 -0.08 -3.88 5.29
CA GLN A 176 1.25 -3.99 4.68
C GLN A 176 2.01 -5.22 5.17
N GLY A 177 1.92 -5.54 6.46
CA GLY A 177 2.61 -6.66 7.09
C GLY A 177 2.21 -8.03 6.55
N VAL A 178 0.97 -8.20 6.07
CA VAL A 178 0.55 -9.44 5.38
C VAL A 178 1.37 -9.68 4.10
N VAL A 179 1.77 -8.60 3.42
CA VAL A 179 2.52 -8.66 2.15
C VAL A 179 4.03 -8.66 2.40
N THR A 180 4.53 -7.74 3.23
CA THR A 180 5.97 -7.54 3.43
C THR A 180 6.54 -8.42 4.54
N GLY A 181 5.73 -8.86 5.51
CA GLY A 181 6.16 -9.59 6.69
C GLY A 181 6.87 -8.74 7.76
N ASP A 182 6.80 -7.41 7.66
CA ASP A 182 7.44 -6.44 8.56
C ASP A 182 6.38 -5.76 9.47
N TRP A 183 5.99 -4.52 9.18
CA TRP A 183 5.05 -3.75 10.00
C TRP A 183 3.58 -4.16 9.78
N ASP A 184 2.89 -4.60 10.85
CA ASP A 184 1.47 -5.03 10.82
C ASP A 184 0.53 -3.82 10.98
N GLY A 185 0.23 -3.14 9.87
CA GLY A 185 -0.68 -1.99 9.90
C GLY A 185 -1.29 -1.64 8.55
N PRO A 186 -2.34 -0.79 8.57
CA PRO A 186 -3.04 -0.35 7.37
C PRO A 186 -2.16 0.58 6.53
N HIS A 187 -2.23 0.41 5.22
CA HIS A 187 -1.44 1.17 4.26
C HIS A 187 -2.22 1.40 2.97
N VAL A 188 -1.85 2.44 2.24
CA VAL A 188 -2.43 2.79 0.94
C VAL A 188 -1.33 2.95 -0.10
N SER A 189 -1.53 2.36 -1.28
CA SER A 189 -0.65 2.54 -2.44
C SER A 189 -1.44 2.37 -3.75
N LEU A 190 -0.78 2.57 -4.90
CA LEU A 190 -1.40 2.34 -6.20
C LEU A 190 -1.16 0.91 -6.68
N VAL A 191 -2.10 0.38 -7.45
CA VAL A 191 -1.87 -0.75 -8.35
C VAL A 191 -1.17 -0.22 -9.59
N GLY A 192 -0.02 -0.79 -9.92
CA GLY A 192 0.75 -0.42 -11.10
C GLY A 192 0.58 -1.38 -12.27
N ALA A 193 0.28 -2.65 -11.98
CA ALA A 193 0.03 -3.65 -13.01
C ALA A 193 -0.64 -4.90 -12.44
N TYR A 194 -1.34 -5.66 -13.28
CA TYR A 194 -1.81 -7.00 -12.98
C TYR A 194 -1.31 -8.04 -13.99
N ASP A 195 -0.45 -8.96 -13.53
CA ASP A 195 0.01 -10.10 -14.31
C ASP A 195 -0.94 -11.29 -14.11
N ALA A 196 -1.96 -11.37 -14.96
CA ALA A 196 -2.96 -12.44 -14.92
C ALA A 196 -2.37 -13.85 -15.14
N SER A 197 -1.23 -13.96 -15.83
CA SER A 197 -0.59 -15.25 -16.10
C SER A 197 0.09 -15.85 -14.87
N ARG A 198 0.54 -14.99 -13.95
CA ARG A 198 1.18 -15.37 -12.68
C ARG A 198 0.33 -15.03 -11.46
N ASP A 199 -0.90 -14.56 -11.67
CA ASP A 199 -1.89 -14.18 -10.65
C ASP A 199 -1.31 -13.27 -9.55
N ARG A 200 -0.69 -12.16 -9.98
CA ARG A 200 0.00 -11.22 -9.09
C ARG A 200 -0.20 -9.78 -9.51
N VAL A 201 -0.13 -8.90 -8.53
CA VAL A 201 -0.31 -7.45 -8.69
C VAL A 201 0.96 -6.72 -8.30
N LEU A 202 1.31 -5.69 -9.06
CA LEU A 202 2.39 -4.77 -8.74
C LEU A 202 1.84 -3.63 -7.88
N ILE A 203 2.40 -3.46 -6.69
CA ILE A 203 2.11 -2.32 -5.81
C ILE A 203 3.13 -1.23 -6.09
N LEU A 204 2.66 -0.05 -6.52
CA LEU A 204 3.48 1.16 -6.62
C LEU A 204 3.52 1.83 -5.25
N GLU A 205 4.54 1.43 -4.51
CA GLU A 205 4.74 1.77 -3.11
C GLU A 205 5.02 3.27 -2.92
N VAL A 206 4.29 3.90 -1.99
CA VAL A 206 4.48 5.30 -1.56
C VAL A 206 5.31 5.39 -0.29
N ASP A 207 5.44 4.32 0.49
CA ASP A 207 6.30 4.22 1.65
C ASP A 207 7.76 3.92 1.24
N GLN A 208 8.33 4.86 0.48
CA GLN A 208 9.63 4.68 -0.17
C GLN A 208 10.83 4.95 0.74
N GLU A 209 10.58 5.33 1.99
CA GLU A 209 11.63 5.26 3.02
C GLU A 209 12.00 3.80 3.30
N TRP A 210 11.01 2.90 3.26
CA TRP A 210 11.19 1.51 3.65
C TRP A 210 11.23 0.53 2.48
N TYR A 211 10.48 0.79 1.41
CA TYR A 211 10.27 -0.18 0.34
C TYR A 211 10.36 0.41 -1.06
N VAL A 212 10.51 -0.47 -2.05
CA VAL A 212 10.37 -0.15 -3.49
C VAL A 212 9.13 -0.85 -4.02
N PRO A 213 8.61 -0.52 -5.22
CA PRO A 213 7.51 -1.27 -5.80
C PRO A 213 7.79 -2.78 -5.85
N TYR A 214 6.77 -3.59 -5.55
CA TYR A 214 6.88 -5.05 -5.45
C TYR A 214 5.65 -5.75 -6.00
N TRP A 215 5.87 -6.96 -6.50
CA TRP A 215 4.82 -7.90 -6.85
C TRP A 215 4.36 -8.67 -5.63
N THR A 216 3.05 -8.85 -5.49
CA THR A 216 2.43 -9.75 -4.51
C THR A 216 1.36 -10.64 -5.17
N PRO A 217 1.20 -11.91 -4.78
CA PRO A 217 0.12 -12.76 -5.28
C PRO A 217 -1.26 -12.19 -4.95
N VAL A 218 -2.22 -12.29 -5.86
CA VAL A 218 -3.59 -11.79 -5.64
C VAL A 218 -4.28 -12.44 -4.42
N PRO A 219 -4.14 -13.74 -4.13
CA PRO A 219 -4.68 -14.32 -2.89
C PRO A 219 -4.07 -13.72 -1.61
N VAL A 220 -2.79 -13.33 -1.65
CA VAL A 220 -2.16 -12.63 -0.52
C VAL A 220 -2.71 -11.22 -0.42
N LEU A 221 -2.89 -10.52 -1.55
CA LEU A 221 -3.53 -9.21 -1.54
C LEU A 221 -4.95 -9.29 -0.95
N LEU A 222 -5.75 -10.28 -1.32
CA LEU A 222 -7.08 -10.47 -0.73
C LEU A 222 -7.00 -10.61 0.79
N THR A 223 -6.07 -11.45 1.28
CA THR A 223 -5.82 -11.60 2.71
C THR A 223 -5.45 -10.26 3.36
N ALA A 224 -4.62 -9.46 2.69
CA ALA A 224 -4.16 -8.17 3.17
C ALA A 224 -5.28 -7.12 3.22
N ILE A 225 -6.18 -7.07 2.23
CA ILE A 225 -7.31 -6.13 2.22
C ILE A 225 -8.42 -6.57 3.19
N THR A 226 -8.57 -7.86 3.49
CA THR A 226 -9.55 -8.34 4.48
C THR A 226 -9.00 -8.46 5.90
N ARG A 227 -7.70 -8.26 6.11
CA ARG A 227 -7.08 -8.27 7.44
C ARG A 227 -7.53 -7.04 8.22
N PRO A 228 -8.22 -7.21 9.37
CA PRO A 228 -8.54 -6.09 10.24
C PRO A 228 -7.25 -5.49 10.80
N ALA A 229 -7.18 -4.17 10.85
CA ALA A 229 -6.08 -3.47 11.51
C ALA A 229 -5.99 -3.88 12.99
N PRO A 230 -4.77 -4.09 13.53
CA PRO A 230 -4.58 -4.48 14.92
C PRO A 230 -5.16 -3.47 15.95
N GLU A 231 -5.32 -3.93 17.20
CA GLU A 231 -5.93 -3.13 18.28
C GLU A 231 -5.11 -1.88 18.65
N ASP A 232 -3.81 -1.89 18.38
CA ASP A 232 -2.91 -0.77 18.67
C ASP A 232 -2.95 0.35 17.62
N GLN A 233 -3.74 0.19 16.55
CA GLN A 233 -3.91 1.18 15.47
C GLN A 233 -4.94 2.26 15.77
N GLY A 234 -5.25 2.50 17.06
CA GLY A 234 -6.12 3.59 17.50
C GLY A 234 -7.49 3.59 16.81
N VAL A 235 -7.83 4.69 16.13
CA VAL A 235 -9.11 4.85 15.43
C VAL A 235 -9.27 3.94 14.21
N LEU A 236 -8.18 3.36 13.71
CA LEU A 236 -8.17 2.41 12.61
C LEU A 236 -8.38 0.97 13.08
N ALA A 237 -8.31 0.68 14.38
CA ALA A 237 -8.45 -0.67 14.90
C ALA A 237 -9.72 -1.38 14.37
N GLY A 238 -9.54 -2.60 13.87
CA GLY A 238 -10.62 -3.40 13.29
C GLY A 238 -11.07 -2.98 11.88
N GLN A 239 -10.57 -1.87 11.33
CA GLN A 239 -10.87 -1.49 9.94
C GLN A 239 -10.22 -2.48 8.97
N THR A 240 -10.92 -2.81 7.91
CA THR A 240 -10.41 -3.57 6.76
C THR A 240 -10.29 -2.64 5.55
N GLY A 241 -9.59 -3.10 4.53
CA GLY A 241 -9.34 -2.36 3.31
C GLY A 241 -10.07 -2.90 2.08
N GLY A 242 -9.54 -2.54 0.91
CA GLY A 242 -10.19 -2.80 -0.37
C GLY A 242 -9.52 -2.07 -1.52
N LEU A 243 -10.25 -1.96 -2.63
CA LEU A 243 -9.86 -1.18 -3.79
C LEU A 243 -10.71 0.08 -3.93
N VAL A 244 -10.08 1.17 -4.35
CA VAL A 244 -10.75 2.40 -4.79
C VAL A 244 -10.26 2.71 -6.19
N ARG A 245 -11.16 2.67 -7.17
CA ARG A 245 -10.88 2.95 -8.58
C ARG A 245 -11.40 4.32 -8.98
N LEU A 246 -10.56 5.11 -9.64
CA LEU A 246 -10.90 6.41 -10.20
C LEU A 246 -10.86 6.28 -11.71
N SER A 247 -11.95 6.61 -12.41
CA SER A 247 -12.04 6.51 -13.88
C SER A 247 -12.52 7.82 -14.50
N ARG A 248 -11.97 8.23 -15.64
CA ARG A 248 -12.42 9.42 -16.41
C ARG A 248 -13.79 9.25 -17.07
#